data_AF-A0A1G3AGT0-F1
#
_entry.id   AF-A0A1G3AGT0-F1
#
_cell.length_a   1.000
_cell.length_b   1.000
_cell.length_c   1.000
_cell.angle_alpha   90.00
_cell.angle_beta   90.00
_cell.angle_gamma   90.00
#
_symmetry.space_group_name_H-M   'P 1'
#
loop_
_entity.id
_entity.type
_entity.pdbx_description
1 polymer ?
#
loop_
_entity_poly.entity_id
_entity_poly.type
_entity_poly.pdbx_seq_one_letter_code
_entity_poly.pdbx_strand_id
1 'polypeptide(L)'
;MKRITFLLLLTCSIFTGCVTEKQKQYVHFPIKIGLLADTQLTSHNGFSNYNQRGKFADRMVEVAIRPPALECLLSEEMLNIALKKLTQDDEGEKNGVDVIIYLGDGVNSGGTDEIELFFSVLEKHREATGISIFVLIGNHDYLGCGNIETPGTRFALLNRDGRPSNPALSKYQVLKKISEFNHTSNNLPTNKKFKYIDNYEAVERNKELDHNTGLYLSGLLSYSEEGNNSVEVFLLDTSDYKDAPDWSSLAKWGFYGVIGSLSFKDEPGVLSQISYFKNVASSSSPDFRFLASHYPKDHLDRITFAMPGDVPFDVTNVAWEVVEGAFCFPTFSETLNQNLEKLLSHKKKNYWLSGHTHVPTTPQPSKIVVGG
;
A
#
# COMPACT_ATOMS: atom_id res chain seq x y z
N MET A 1 75.83 16.02 -43.03
CA MET A 1 75.73 14.54 -42.96
C MET A 1 75.32 14.10 -41.56
N LYS A 2 74.24 13.31 -41.50
CA LYS A 2 73.65 12.46 -40.42
C LYS A 2 72.17 12.86 -40.19
N ARG A 3 71.16 12.00 -40.29
CA ARG A 3 70.96 10.68 -40.90
C ARG A 3 69.45 10.58 -41.14
N ILE A 4 69.04 10.15 -42.33
CA ILE A 4 67.65 10.00 -42.78
C ILE A 4 67.16 8.58 -42.40
N THR A 5 65.85 8.49 -42.12
CA THR A 5 64.92 7.34 -42.30
C THR A 5 64.86 6.23 -41.25
N PHE A 6 63.71 6.14 -40.58
CA PHE A 6 62.76 5.08 -40.91
C PHE A 6 61.32 5.59 -40.74
N LEU A 7 60.67 5.77 -41.88
CA LEU A 7 59.23 5.87 -42.05
C LEU A 7 58.73 4.43 -42.17
N LEU A 8 57.65 4.03 -41.49
CA LEU A 8 56.58 3.23 -42.11
C LEU A 8 55.38 3.06 -41.15
N LEU A 9 54.25 3.63 -41.60
CA LEU A 9 52.88 3.08 -41.57
C LEU A 9 52.23 2.75 -40.21
N LEU A 10 51.30 3.64 -39.79
CA LEU A 10 49.87 3.35 -39.97
C LEU A 10 49.05 4.65 -39.93
N THR A 11 48.71 5.15 -41.11
CA THR A 11 47.53 6.00 -41.31
C THR A 11 46.30 5.11 -41.31
N CYS A 12 45.35 5.36 -40.41
CA CYS A 12 43.93 5.12 -40.64
C CYS A 12 43.10 5.99 -39.68
N SER A 13 42.31 6.90 -40.27
CA SER A 13 40.98 7.36 -39.79
C SER A 13 40.98 8.23 -38.52
N ILE A 14 40.93 9.57 -38.62
CA ILE A 14 39.69 10.35 -38.77
C ILE A 14 38.53 9.75 -37.95
N PHE A 15 38.28 10.28 -36.75
CA PHE A 15 36.97 10.80 -36.36
C PHE A 15 37.12 11.70 -35.11
N THR A 16 36.76 12.97 -35.30
CA THR A 16 36.47 13.94 -34.26
C THR A 16 35.39 13.41 -33.31
N GLY A 17 35.79 12.97 -32.12
CA GLY A 17 34.88 12.72 -31.01
C GLY A 17 34.47 14.05 -30.38
N CYS A 18 33.55 14.77 -31.04
CA CYS A 18 32.76 15.79 -30.39
C CYS A 18 31.93 15.06 -29.32
N VAL A 19 32.42 15.03 -28.07
CA VAL A 19 31.64 14.57 -26.93
C VAL A 19 30.61 15.66 -26.69
N THR A 20 29.49 15.58 -27.40
CA THR A 20 28.26 16.19 -26.91
C THR A 20 27.99 15.55 -25.57
N GLU A 21 28.27 16.30 -24.49
CA GLU A 21 27.62 16.05 -23.21
C GLU A 21 26.13 15.99 -23.51
N LYS A 22 25.57 14.77 -23.52
CA LYS A 22 24.13 14.60 -23.51
C LYS A 22 23.67 15.36 -22.29
N GLN A 23 23.02 16.51 -22.49
CA GLN A 23 22.20 17.15 -21.46
C GLN A 23 21.43 16.02 -20.79
N LYS A 24 21.72 15.76 -19.51
CA LYS A 24 20.86 14.90 -18.69
C LYS A 24 19.50 15.60 -18.71
N GLN A 25 18.59 15.14 -19.56
CA GLN A 25 17.19 15.49 -19.49
C GLN A 25 16.70 14.97 -18.14
N TYR A 26 16.71 15.84 -17.14
CA TYR A 26 16.02 15.59 -15.89
C TYR A 26 14.54 15.54 -16.23
N VAL A 27 13.97 14.34 -16.18
CA VAL A 27 12.52 14.18 -16.33
C VAL A 27 11.89 14.84 -15.12
N HIS A 28 11.15 15.91 -15.34
CA HIS A 28 10.39 16.58 -14.29
C HIS A 28 9.18 15.73 -13.90
N PHE A 29 9.06 15.40 -12.62
CA PHE A 29 7.88 14.72 -12.09
C PHE A 29 6.76 15.77 -11.90
N PRO A 30 5.58 15.60 -12.51
CA PRO A 30 4.65 16.70 -12.74
C PRO A 30 3.73 17.01 -11.55
N ILE A 31 3.75 16.20 -10.50
CA ILE A 31 2.85 16.31 -9.33
C ILE A 31 3.60 16.04 -8.03
N LYS A 32 3.16 16.65 -6.92
CA LYS A 32 3.60 16.32 -5.57
C LYS A 32 2.57 15.42 -4.90
N ILE A 33 2.96 14.18 -4.56
CA ILE A 33 2.09 13.21 -3.89
C ILE A 33 2.50 13.14 -2.40
N GLY A 34 1.56 13.45 -1.51
CA GLY A 34 1.68 13.16 -0.07
C GLY A 34 1.27 11.71 0.21
N LEU A 35 2.03 11.02 1.06
CA LEU A 35 1.74 9.64 1.44
C LEU A 35 1.52 9.56 2.95
N LEU A 36 0.46 8.88 3.36
CA LEU A 36 0.16 8.53 4.75
C LEU A 36 -0.26 7.06 4.79
N ALA A 37 -0.04 6.41 5.93
CA ALA A 37 -0.44 5.03 6.15
C ALA A 37 -0.49 4.78 7.66
N ASP A 38 -1.13 3.69 8.07
CA ASP A 38 -0.87 3.06 9.36
C ASP A 38 -1.13 3.95 10.59
N THR A 39 -2.07 4.90 10.53
CA THR A 39 -2.48 5.67 11.72
C THR A 39 -3.05 4.76 12.81
N GLN A 40 -3.73 3.67 12.42
CA GLN A 40 -4.34 2.69 13.32
C GLN A 40 -5.08 3.35 14.50
N LEU A 41 -5.97 4.30 14.21
CA LEU A 41 -6.85 4.91 15.22
C LEU A 41 -7.58 3.81 15.99
N THR A 42 -7.49 3.88 17.32
CA THR A 42 -8.01 2.83 18.21
C THR A 42 -9.18 3.35 19.01
N SER A 43 -10.25 2.57 19.06
CA SER A 43 -11.47 2.88 19.78
C SER A 43 -11.18 3.08 21.26
N HIS A 44 -11.64 4.19 21.83
CA HIS A 44 -11.63 4.35 23.29
C HIS A 44 -12.61 3.39 23.99
N ASN A 45 -13.57 2.80 23.26
CA ASN A 45 -14.52 1.82 23.77
C ASN A 45 -13.94 0.39 23.82
N GLY A 46 -12.84 0.15 23.10
CA GLY A 46 -12.11 -1.11 23.07
C GLY A 46 -11.24 -1.41 24.29
N PHE A 47 -10.63 -2.60 24.32
CA PHE A 47 -9.87 -3.10 25.47
C PHE A 47 -8.72 -2.18 25.89
N SER A 48 -8.68 -1.83 27.19
CA SER A 48 -7.58 -1.09 27.82
C SER A 48 -6.44 -2.00 28.34
N ASN A 49 -6.47 -3.29 28.03
CA ASN A 49 -5.53 -4.28 28.60
C ASN A 49 -4.61 -4.83 27.50
N TYR A 50 -3.57 -4.05 27.20
CA TYR A 50 -2.52 -4.30 26.20
C TYR A 50 -1.73 -5.60 26.38
N ASN A 51 -1.99 -6.37 27.44
CA ASN A 51 -1.34 -7.65 27.70
C ASN A 51 -1.72 -8.77 26.70
N GLN A 52 -2.76 -8.57 25.88
CA GLN A 52 -3.09 -9.50 24.79
C GLN A 52 -2.35 -9.19 23.48
N ARG A 53 -1.72 -8.01 23.37
CA ARG A 53 -0.65 -7.77 22.39
C ARG A 53 0.62 -8.30 23.03
N GLY A 54 0.97 -9.55 22.73
CA GLY A 54 2.25 -10.07 23.17
C GLY A 54 3.35 -9.22 22.54
N LYS A 55 4.23 -8.60 23.34
CA LYS A 55 5.50 -8.01 22.86
C LYS A 55 6.25 -8.94 21.89
N PHE A 56 5.98 -10.23 22.03
CA PHE A 56 6.41 -11.30 21.16
C PHE A 56 5.87 -11.17 19.73
N ALA A 57 4.55 -11.05 19.53
CA ALA A 57 3.91 -10.89 18.22
C ALA A 57 4.36 -9.62 17.50
N ASP A 58 4.48 -8.50 18.23
CA ASP A 58 4.93 -7.22 17.66
C ASP A 58 6.41 -7.26 17.22
N ARG A 59 7.26 -8.08 17.86
CA ARG A 59 8.64 -8.28 17.39
C ARG A 59 8.76 -9.23 16.20
N MET A 60 7.76 -10.07 15.91
CA MET A 60 7.82 -11.05 14.82
C MET A 60 7.60 -10.45 13.44
N VAL A 61 6.87 -9.34 13.35
CA VAL A 61 6.44 -8.74 12.08
C VAL A 61 7.16 -7.43 11.73
N GLU A 62 8.26 -7.12 12.43
CA GLU A 62 9.02 -5.85 12.28
C GLU A 62 8.16 -4.57 12.35
N VAL A 63 7.00 -4.60 13.02
CA VAL A 63 6.14 -3.42 13.18
C VAL A 63 6.62 -2.54 14.34
N ALA A 64 6.52 -1.22 14.18
CA ALA A 64 6.89 -0.27 15.22
C ALA A 64 5.95 -0.41 16.43
N ILE A 65 6.51 -0.76 17.61
CA ILE A 65 5.74 -0.85 18.86
C ILE A 65 5.25 0.54 19.26
N ARG A 66 3.93 0.75 19.26
CA ARG A 66 3.31 1.99 19.75
C ARG A 66 3.04 1.91 21.24
N PRO A 67 3.52 2.88 22.04
CA PRO A 67 3.09 3.03 23.42
C PRO A 67 1.57 3.22 23.51
N PRO A 68 0.91 2.64 24.54
CA PRO A 68 -0.52 2.81 24.82
C PRO A 68 -1.05 4.26 24.75
N ALA A 69 -0.23 5.22 25.19
CA ALA A 69 -0.58 6.64 25.14
C ALA A 69 -0.65 7.18 23.70
N LEU A 70 0.20 6.68 22.79
CA LEU A 70 0.13 7.05 21.38
C LEU A 70 -1.10 6.44 20.71
N GLU A 71 -1.46 5.20 21.02
CA GLU A 71 -2.61 4.52 20.42
C GLU A 71 -3.95 5.13 20.84
N CYS A 72 -4.12 5.41 22.13
CA CYS A 72 -5.42 5.77 22.69
C CYS A 72 -5.60 7.23 23.06
N LEU A 73 -4.58 8.09 22.98
CA LEU A 73 -4.74 9.51 23.34
C LEU A 73 -4.26 10.46 22.25
N LEU A 74 -3.21 10.07 21.51
CA LEU A 74 -2.53 10.98 20.59
C LEU A 74 -2.68 10.59 19.13
N SER A 75 -3.27 9.44 18.78
CA SER A 75 -3.34 8.96 17.40
C SER A 75 -4.12 9.91 16.48
N GLU A 76 -5.23 10.48 16.95
CA GLU A 76 -5.95 11.54 16.23
C GLU A 76 -5.10 12.81 16.07
N GLU A 77 -4.41 13.25 17.13
CA GLU A 77 -3.56 14.45 17.09
C GLU A 77 -2.37 14.26 16.14
N MET A 78 -1.76 13.07 16.15
CA MET A 78 -0.67 12.71 15.26
C MET A 78 -1.10 12.70 13.80
N LEU A 79 -2.27 12.15 13.48
CA LEU A 79 -2.82 12.21 12.13
C LEU A 79 -3.02 13.67 11.69
N ASN A 80 -3.60 14.50 12.55
CA ASN A 80 -3.78 15.92 12.27
C ASN A 80 -2.44 16.66 12.05
N ILE A 81 -1.42 16.37 12.85
CA ILE A 81 -0.08 16.96 12.69
C ILE A 81 0.56 16.49 11.38
N ALA A 82 0.47 15.19 11.05
CA ALA A 82 1.02 14.64 9.82
C ALA A 82 0.36 15.26 8.58
N LEU A 83 -0.97 15.37 8.58
CA LEU A 83 -1.73 16.04 7.52
C LEU A 83 -1.33 17.52 7.37
N LYS A 84 -1.21 18.26 8.47
CA LYS A 84 -0.75 19.66 8.43
C LYS A 84 0.65 19.77 7.85
N LYS A 85 1.59 18.93 8.27
CA LYS A 85 2.97 18.92 7.75
C LYS A 85 3.05 18.57 6.26
N LEU A 86 2.17 17.70 5.75
CA LEU A 86 2.13 17.39 4.32
C LEU A 86 1.60 18.57 3.49
N THR A 87 0.73 19.40 4.06
CA THR A 87 0.02 20.44 3.34
C THR A 87 0.60 21.84 3.51
N GLN A 88 1.43 22.05 4.53
CA GLN A 88 2.16 23.29 4.80
C GLN A 88 3.65 23.10 4.47
N ASP A 89 4.17 23.82 3.48
CA ASP A 89 5.63 23.95 3.27
C ASP A 89 6.23 24.82 4.39
N ASP A 90 7.49 24.59 4.76
CA ASP A 90 8.20 25.31 5.85
C ASP A 90 8.28 26.83 5.60
N GLU A 91 8.02 27.27 4.36
CA GLU A 91 7.99 28.67 3.92
C GLU A 91 6.58 29.28 3.80
N GLY A 92 5.51 28.56 4.13
CA GLY A 92 4.14 29.12 4.29
C GLY A 92 3.43 29.63 3.03
N GLU A 93 4.09 29.74 1.88
CA GLU A 93 3.53 30.34 0.65
C GLU A 93 3.04 29.34 -0.42
N LYS A 94 3.27 28.03 -0.26
CA LYS A 94 2.88 27.01 -1.25
C LYS A 94 2.15 25.83 -0.62
N ASN A 95 1.11 25.33 -1.31
CA ASN A 95 0.50 24.04 -0.99
C ASN A 95 1.60 22.96 -1.04
N GLY A 96 1.82 22.28 0.09
CA GLY A 96 2.90 21.30 0.25
C GLY A 96 2.80 20.13 -0.75
N VAL A 97 1.58 19.69 -1.08
CA VAL A 97 1.28 18.60 -2.01
C VAL A 97 0.09 18.92 -2.91
N ASP A 98 -0.01 18.25 -4.07
CA ASP A 98 -1.15 18.36 -4.99
C ASP A 98 -2.27 17.37 -4.62
N VAL A 99 -1.92 16.21 -4.06
CA VAL A 99 -2.82 15.12 -3.69
C VAL A 99 -2.23 14.30 -2.55
N ILE A 100 -3.08 13.73 -1.71
CA ILE A 100 -2.68 12.76 -0.68
C ILE A 100 -3.23 11.37 -1.04
N ILE A 101 -2.38 10.35 -0.92
CA ILE A 101 -2.78 8.95 -0.98
C ILE A 101 -2.58 8.33 0.40
N TYR A 102 -3.66 7.82 0.98
CA TYR A 102 -3.66 7.11 2.24
C TYR A 102 -3.62 5.59 2.00
N LEU A 103 -2.53 4.94 2.39
CA LEU A 103 -2.13 3.58 2.02
C LEU A 103 -2.66 2.50 3.00
N GLY A 104 -3.88 2.65 3.50
CA GLY A 104 -4.52 1.68 4.39
C GLY A 104 -4.11 1.77 5.86
N ASP A 105 -4.81 0.99 6.69
CA ASP A 105 -4.66 0.94 8.15
C ASP A 105 -4.90 2.31 8.79
N GLY A 106 -6.03 2.92 8.43
CA GLY A 106 -6.57 4.12 9.08
C GLY A 106 -6.93 3.85 10.54
N VAL A 107 -7.48 2.66 10.79
CA VAL A 107 -7.99 2.22 12.10
C VAL A 107 -7.34 0.93 12.55
N ASN A 108 -7.50 0.56 13.81
CA ASN A 108 -6.82 -0.60 14.37
C ASN A 108 -7.62 -1.91 14.30
N SER A 109 -8.96 -1.85 14.42
CA SER A 109 -9.80 -3.04 14.52
C SER A 109 -11.09 -3.00 13.68
N GLY A 110 -11.24 -1.99 12.84
CA GLY A 110 -12.42 -1.83 11.98
C GLY A 110 -13.71 -1.57 12.76
N GLY A 111 -13.63 -0.93 13.93
CA GLY A 111 -14.79 -0.50 14.69
C GLY A 111 -15.53 0.64 14.00
N THR A 112 -16.85 0.73 14.21
CA THR A 112 -17.65 1.84 13.68
C THR A 112 -17.11 3.19 14.12
N ASP A 113 -16.80 3.35 15.41
CA ASP A 113 -16.29 4.63 15.94
C ASP A 113 -14.90 4.99 15.39
N GLU A 114 -14.01 4.01 15.22
CA GLU A 114 -12.68 4.21 14.66
C GLU A 114 -12.79 4.68 13.21
N ILE A 115 -13.64 4.01 12.41
CA ILE A 115 -13.84 4.32 10.99
C ILE A 115 -14.49 5.69 10.82
N GLU A 116 -15.49 6.01 11.65
CA GLU A 116 -16.13 7.33 11.64
C GLU A 116 -15.16 8.44 12.05
N LEU A 117 -14.34 8.23 13.08
CA LEU A 117 -13.32 9.18 13.49
C LEU A 117 -12.28 9.39 12.38
N PHE A 118 -11.77 8.30 11.79
CA PHE A 118 -10.81 8.35 10.71
C PHE A 118 -11.29 9.22 9.54
N PHE A 119 -12.47 8.92 9.00
CA PHE A 119 -13.02 9.68 7.89
C PHE A 119 -13.38 11.11 8.30
N SER A 120 -13.84 11.36 9.53
CA SER A 120 -14.11 12.71 10.03
C SER A 120 -12.86 13.59 10.06
N VAL A 121 -11.71 13.04 10.50
CA VAL A 121 -10.44 13.77 10.52
C VAL A 121 -9.98 14.09 9.10
N LEU A 122 -10.03 13.11 8.19
CA LEU A 122 -9.64 13.33 6.80
C LEU A 122 -10.56 14.32 6.08
N GLU A 123 -11.87 14.25 6.33
CA GLU A 123 -12.86 15.15 5.75
C GLU A 123 -12.64 16.59 6.20
N LYS A 124 -12.51 16.83 7.51
CA LYS A 124 -12.22 18.17 8.06
C LYS A 124 -10.94 18.75 7.46
N HIS A 125 -9.90 17.94 7.30
CA HIS A 125 -8.65 18.38 6.69
C HIS A 125 -8.80 18.72 5.20
N ARG A 126 -9.49 17.86 4.45
CA ARG A 126 -9.81 18.05 3.03
C ARG A 126 -10.63 19.32 2.81
N GLU A 127 -11.63 19.58 3.65
CA GLU A 127 -12.45 20.79 3.60
C GLU A 127 -11.63 22.05 3.89
N ALA A 128 -10.75 22.01 4.90
CA ALA A 128 -9.94 23.15 5.30
C ALA A 128 -8.85 23.51 4.27
N THR A 129 -8.29 22.52 3.57
CA THR A 129 -7.16 22.72 2.65
C THR A 129 -7.56 22.71 1.18
N GLY A 130 -8.70 22.09 0.84
CA GLY A 130 -9.10 21.84 -0.54
C GLY A 130 -8.26 20.78 -1.26
N ILE A 131 -7.34 20.10 -0.57
CA ILE A 131 -6.47 19.06 -1.15
C ILE A 131 -7.23 17.72 -1.19
N SER A 132 -7.29 17.09 -2.35
CA SER A 132 -7.93 15.77 -2.51
C SER A 132 -7.14 14.68 -1.78
N ILE A 133 -7.87 13.82 -1.07
CA ILE A 133 -7.32 12.66 -0.35
C ILE A 133 -7.97 11.41 -0.91
N PHE A 134 -7.17 10.43 -1.34
CA PHE A 134 -7.65 9.13 -1.82
C PHE A 134 -7.16 8.04 -0.88
N VAL A 135 -8.07 7.17 -0.45
CA VAL A 135 -7.81 6.10 0.52
C VAL A 135 -7.88 4.75 -0.20
N LEU A 136 -6.94 3.86 0.12
CA LEU A 136 -7.07 2.42 -0.14
C LEU A 136 -7.17 1.67 1.20
N ILE A 137 -7.71 0.46 1.17
CA ILE A 137 -7.94 -0.36 2.36
C ILE A 137 -6.66 -1.08 2.81
N GLY A 138 -6.44 -1.14 4.13
CA GLY A 138 -5.49 -2.02 4.80
C GLY A 138 -6.22 -3.12 5.60
N ASN A 139 -5.47 -4.09 6.12
CA ASN A 139 -6.05 -5.22 6.85
C ASN A 139 -6.67 -4.80 8.18
N HIS A 140 -6.11 -3.84 8.89
CA HIS A 140 -6.68 -3.37 10.17
C HIS A 140 -8.00 -2.60 9.99
N ASP A 141 -8.30 -2.14 8.78
CA ASP A 141 -9.52 -1.38 8.52
C ASP A 141 -10.80 -2.22 8.66
N TYR A 142 -10.68 -3.55 8.59
CA TYR A 142 -11.83 -4.46 8.74
C TYR A 142 -11.51 -5.76 9.50
N LEU A 143 -10.24 -6.11 9.76
CA LEU A 143 -9.86 -7.19 10.67
C LEU A 143 -9.48 -6.61 12.03
N GLY A 144 -9.84 -7.31 13.11
CA GLY A 144 -9.42 -6.92 14.47
C GLY A 144 -7.90 -7.01 14.58
N CYS A 145 -7.22 -5.92 14.97
CA CYS A 145 -5.76 -5.84 15.02
C CYS A 145 -5.07 -6.35 13.74
N GLY A 146 -5.72 -6.24 12.58
CA GLY A 146 -5.17 -6.65 11.29
C GLY A 146 -5.17 -8.15 11.01
N ASN A 147 -5.51 -9.00 11.98
CA ASN A 147 -5.38 -10.47 11.85
C ASN A 147 -6.55 -11.27 12.44
N ILE A 148 -7.49 -10.63 13.13
CA ILE A 148 -8.60 -11.32 13.80
C ILE A 148 -9.88 -11.18 12.98
N GLU A 149 -10.32 -12.30 12.42
CA GLU A 149 -11.59 -12.43 11.68
C GLU A 149 -12.78 -12.81 12.58
N THR A 150 -12.51 -13.48 13.70
CA THR A 150 -13.57 -14.12 14.51
C THR A 150 -14.52 -13.10 15.17
N PRO A 151 -15.84 -13.17 14.94
CA PRO A 151 -16.78 -12.15 15.42
C PRO A 151 -16.76 -11.92 16.93
N GLY A 152 -16.65 -12.99 17.73
CA GLY A 152 -16.62 -12.88 19.19
C GLY A 152 -15.38 -12.15 19.72
N THR A 153 -14.21 -12.43 19.14
CA THR A 153 -12.95 -11.77 19.53
C THR A 153 -12.95 -10.32 19.05
N ARG A 154 -13.42 -10.05 17.83
CA ARG A 154 -13.59 -8.67 17.32
C ARG A 154 -14.56 -7.86 18.19
N PHE A 155 -15.68 -8.47 18.60
CA PHE A 155 -16.61 -7.84 19.53
C PHE A 155 -15.91 -7.48 20.84
N ALA A 156 -15.16 -8.42 21.42
CA ALA A 156 -14.40 -8.16 22.64
C ALA A 156 -13.41 -7.01 22.45
N LEU A 157 -12.60 -7.00 21.37
CA LEU A 157 -11.62 -5.94 21.09
C LEU A 157 -12.24 -4.54 21.08
N LEU A 158 -13.44 -4.42 20.53
CA LEU A 158 -14.11 -3.14 20.28
C LEU A 158 -15.05 -2.70 21.42
N ASN A 159 -15.41 -3.59 22.35
CA ASN A 159 -16.45 -3.34 23.33
C ASN A 159 -15.99 -3.62 24.76
N ARG A 160 -16.39 -2.74 25.68
CA ARG A 160 -16.19 -2.88 27.11
C ARG A 160 -17.51 -2.72 27.86
N ASP A 161 -17.71 -3.53 28.89
CA ASP A 161 -18.87 -3.43 29.77
C ASP A 161 -19.08 -2.00 30.30
N GLY A 162 -20.33 -1.54 30.23
CA GLY A 162 -20.72 -0.20 30.68
C GLY A 162 -20.45 0.93 29.69
N ARG A 163 -20.08 0.63 28.44
CA ARG A 163 -19.92 1.62 27.35
C ARG A 163 -20.90 1.38 26.20
N PRO A 164 -21.13 2.39 25.33
CA PRO A 164 -21.91 2.20 24.11
C PRO A 164 -21.34 1.07 23.25
N SER A 165 -22.23 0.33 22.59
CA SER A 165 -21.84 -0.72 21.65
C SER A 165 -21.11 -0.11 20.45
N ASN A 166 -19.97 -0.69 20.10
CA ASN A 166 -19.16 -0.36 18.94
C ASN A 166 -19.06 -1.61 18.04
N PRO A 167 -19.98 -1.76 17.08
CA PRO A 167 -19.97 -2.91 16.20
C PRO A 167 -18.80 -2.82 15.20
N ALA A 168 -18.24 -3.99 14.90
CA ALA A 168 -17.24 -4.15 13.86
C ALA A 168 -17.91 -4.02 12.48
N LEU A 169 -17.32 -3.23 11.58
CA LEU A 169 -17.80 -3.15 10.20
C LEU A 169 -17.35 -4.37 9.39
N SER A 170 -18.18 -4.77 8.43
CA SER A 170 -17.81 -5.73 7.39
C SER A 170 -16.88 -5.08 6.36
N LYS A 171 -16.10 -5.88 5.63
CA LYS A 171 -15.26 -5.37 4.54
C LYS A 171 -16.09 -4.56 3.54
N TYR A 172 -17.27 -5.04 3.13
CA TYR A 172 -18.18 -4.29 2.25
C TYR A 172 -18.52 -2.89 2.77
N GLN A 173 -18.87 -2.77 4.06
CA GLN A 173 -19.21 -1.47 4.66
C GLN A 173 -18.02 -0.51 4.65
N VAL A 174 -16.80 -1.02 4.87
CA VAL A 174 -15.56 -0.23 4.82
C VAL A 174 -15.27 0.19 3.37
N LEU A 175 -15.32 -0.73 2.41
CA LEU A 175 -15.10 -0.42 0.98
C LEU A 175 -16.10 0.61 0.46
N LYS A 176 -17.37 0.52 0.87
CA LYS A 176 -18.39 1.51 0.57
C LYS A 176 -18.00 2.90 1.07
N LYS A 177 -17.61 3.03 2.34
CA LYS A 177 -17.16 4.30 2.90
C LYS A 177 -15.93 4.85 2.18
N ILE A 178 -14.96 4.00 1.83
CA ILE A 178 -13.77 4.39 1.06
C ILE A 178 -14.18 4.94 -0.31
N SER A 179 -15.05 4.23 -1.05
CA SER A 179 -15.51 4.68 -2.36
C SER A 179 -16.27 6.01 -2.29
N GLU A 180 -17.22 6.14 -1.35
CA GLU A 180 -17.96 7.39 -1.12
C GLU A 180 -17.01 8.56 -0.80
N PHE A 181 -16.02 8.34 0.07
CA PHE A 181 -15.02 9.33 0.42
C PHE A 181 -14.15 9.72 -0.79
N ASN A 182 -13.67 8.75 -1.56
CA ASN A 182 -12.82 8.98 -2.74
C ASN A 182 -13.57 9.70 -3.86
N HIS A 183 -14.84 9.35 -4.11
CA HIS A 183 -15.69 10.09 -5.06
C HIS A 183 -15.97 11.51 -4.59
N THR A 184 -16.12 11.74 -3.29
CA THR A 184 -16.21 13.10 -2.74
C THR A 184 -14.92 13.88 -2.98
N SER A 185 -13.75 13.27 -2.75
CA SER A 185 -12.44 13.87 -3.07
C SER A 185 -12.25 14.16 -4.56
N ASN A 186 -12.79 13.30 -5.44
CA ASN A 186 -12.80 13.49 -6.88
C ASN A 186 -13.65 14.70 -7.31
N ASN A 187 -14.80 14.88 -6.66
CA ASN A 187 -15.80 15.89 -7.00
C ASN A 187 -15.61 17.23 -6.28
N LEU A 188 -14.52 17.41 -5.52
CA LEU A 188 -14.21 18.70 -4.91
C LEU A 188 -14.09 19.79 -5.99
N PRO A 189 -14.66 20.99 -5.79
CA PRO A 189 -14.50 22.12 -6.71
C PRO A 189 -13.03 22.53 -6.93
N THR A 190 -12.17 22.27 -5.95
CA THR A 190 -10.73 22.54 -6.00
C THR A 190 -9.96 21.46 -6.77
N ASN A 191 -10.51 20.24 -6.93
CA ASN A 191 -9.88 19.17 -7.70
C ASN A 191 -10.09 19.38 -9.20
N LYS A 192 -9.18 20.15 -9.81
CA LYS A 192 -9.18 20.39 -11.26
C LYS A 192 -8.27 19.42 -12.03
N LYS A 193 -7.33 18.77 -11.33
CA LYS A 193 -6.19 18.07 -11.92
C LYS A 193 -6.40 16.56 -12.03
N PHE A 194 -7.11 15.96 -11.07
CA PHE A 194 -7.20 14.52 -10.95
C PHE A 194 -8.57 13.99 -11.35
N LYS A 195 -8.59 12.82 -11.98
CA LYS A 195 -9.79 12.05 -12.27
C LYS A 195 -9.70 10.68 -11.61
N TYR A 196 -10.71 10.36 -10.81
CA TYR A 196 -10.82 9.08 -10.11
C TYR A 196 -12.02 8.29 -10.60
N ILE A 197 -11.82 6.99 -10.78
CA ILE A 197 -12.87 5.99 -11.01
C ILE A 197 -12.50 4.73 -10.23
N ASP A 198 -13.50 3.95 -9.84
CA ASP A 198 -13.33 2.68 -9.13
C ASP A 198 -14.30 1.62 -9.63
N ASN A 199 -14.21 0.41 -9.06
CA ASN A 199 -15.08 -0.71 -9.37
C ASN A 199 -16.29 -0.82 -8.41
N TYR A 200 -16.73 0.28 -7.75
CA TYR A 200 -17.74 0.19 -6.68
C TYR A 200 -19.07 -0.46 -7.11
N GLU A 201 -19.49 -0.32 -8.37
CA GLU A 201 -20.67 -1.04 -8.86
C GLU A 201 -20.53 -2.56 -8.78
N ALA A 202 -19.31 -3.09 -8.99
CA ALA A 202 -19.02 -4.50 -8.81
C ALA A 202 -18.99 -4.89 -7.33
N VAL A 203 -18.48 -4.01 -6.46
CA VAL A 203 -18.53 -4.18 -4.99
C VAL A 203 -19.97 -4.30 -4.52
N GLU A 204 -20.87 -3.42 -4.99
CA GLU A 204 -22.29 -3.43 -4.61
C GLU A 204 -23.00 -4.71 -5.06
N ARG A 205 -22.74 -5.18 -6.29
CA ARG A 205 -23.31 -6.44 -6.80
C ARG A 205 -22.82 -7.66 -6.03
N ASN A 206 -21.62 -7.60 -5.48
CA ASN A 206 -20.94 -8.70 -4.80
C ASN A 206 -20.81 -8.51 -3.29
N LYS A 207 -21.67 -7.69 -2.67
CA LYS A 207 -21.57 -7.32 -1.24
C LYS A 207 -21.64 -8.48 -0.24
N GLU A 208 -22.12 -9.64 -0.69
CA GLU A 208 -22.20 -10.88 0.10
C GLU A 208 -20.87 -11.68 0.08
N LEU A 209 -19.94 -11.32 -0.81
CA LEU A 209 -18.58 -11.88 -0.83
C LEU A 209 -17.74 -11.29 0.32
N ASP A 210 -16.57 -11.86 0.52
CA ASP A 210 -15.60 -11.45 1.53
C ASP A 210 -14.17 -11.39 0.95
N HIS A 211 -13.20 -11.14 1.84
CA HIS A 211 -11.79 -11.05 1.47
C HIS A 211 -11.20 -12.36 0.94
N ASN A 212 -11.82 -13.52 1.13
CA ASN A 212 -11.36 -14.81 0.57
C ASN A 212 -12.08 -15.19 -0.72
N THR A 213 -13.10 -14.42 -1.12
CA THR A 213 -13.98 -14.78 -2.25
C THR A 213 -14.05 -13.69 -3.31
N GLY A 214 -13.21 -12.66 -3.23
CA GLY A 214 -13.05 -11.64 -4.27
C GLY A 214 -13.83 -10.35 -4.03
N LEU A 215 -14.16 -10.02 -2.78
CA LEU A 215 -14.64 -8.68 -2.44
C LEU A 215 -13.47 -7.70 -2.31
N TYR A 216 -13.34 -6.79 -3.28
CA TYR A 216 -12.28 -5.78 -3.32
C TYR A 216 -12.73 -4.44 -3.92
N LEU A 217 -12.09 -3.34 -3.50
CA LEU A 217 -12.20 -2.04 -4.15
C LEU A 217 -10.88 -1.68 -4.83
N SER A 218 -10.92 -1.48 -6.14
CA SER A 218 -9.78 -1.02 -6.95
C SER A 218 -10.13 0.29 -7.62
N GLY A 219 -9.21 1.25 -7.56
CA GLY A 219 -9.39 2.58 -8.15
C GLY A 219 -8.27 2.98 -9.09
N LEU A 220 -8.60 3.77 -10.12
CA LEU A 220 -7.66 4.45 -11.00
C LEU A 220 -7.72 5.96 -10.73
N LEU A 221 -6.58 6.55 -10.41
CA LEU A 221 -6.38 7.99 -10.36
C LEU A 221 -5.52 8.43 -11.54
N SER A 222 -6.04 9.30 -12.40
CA SER A 222 -5.33 9.82 -13.57
C SER A 222 -5.08 11.32 -13.43
N TYR A 223 -3.87 11.74 -13.83
CA TYR A 223 -3.48 13.12 -14.02
C TYR A 223 -2.96 13.31 -15.45
N SER A 224 -3.55 14.26 -16.17
CA SER A 224 -3.11 14.65 -17.50
C SER A 224 -3.40 16.13 -17.71
N GLU A 225 -2.37 16.89 -18.07
CA GLU A 225 -2.44 18.31 -18.39
C GLU A 225 -1.61 18.56 -19.65
N GLU A 226 -2.09 19.40 -20.55
CA GLU A 226 -1.42 19.66 -21.83
C GLU A 226 0.00 20.19 -21.59
N GLY A 227 0.98 19.57 -22.24
CA GLY A 227 2.40 19.93 -22.08
C GLY A 227 3.10 19.33 -20.85
N ASN A 228 2.37 18.63 -19.96
CA ASN A 228 2.94 17.93 -18.81
C ASN A 228 3.01 16.42 -19.03
N ASN A 229 3.89 15.76 -18.26
CA ASN A 229 3.93 14.30 -18.21
C ASN A 229 2.62 13.76 -17.61
N SER A 230 2.08 12.72 -18.22
CA SER A 230 0.90 12.02 -17.72
C SER A 230 1.25 11.08 -16.57
N VAL A 231 0.38 10.99 -15.56
CA VAL A 231 0.55 10.11 -14.40
C VAL A 231 -0.71 9.29 -14.17
N GLU A 232 -0.54 8.00 -13.89
CA GLU A 232 -1.60 7.14 -13.38
C GLU A 232 -1.18 6.49 -12.06
N VAL A 233 -2.12 6.39 -11.13
CA VAL A 233 -1.97 5.65 -9.88
C VAL A 233 -3.07 4.61 -9.81
N PHE A 234 -2.70 3.35 -9.73
CA PHE A 234 -3.60 2.26 -9.38
C PHE A 234 -3.67 2.18 -7.85
N LEU A 235 -4.88 2.15 -7.29
CA LEU A 235 -5.13 1.93 -5.87
C LEU A 235 -5.58 0.48 -5.71
N LEU A 236 -4.68 -0.38 -5.24
CA LEU A 236 -4.85 -1.82 -5.15
C LEU A 236 -5.36 -2.22 -3.76
N ASP A 237 -6.39 -3.07 -3.70
CA ASP A 237 -6.79 -3.74 -2.46
C ASP A 237 -5.96 -5.00 -2.30
N THR A 238 -4.87 -4.87 -1.54
CA THR A 238 -3.93 -5.97 -1.28
C THR A 238 -4.34 -6.83 -0.07
N SER A 239 -5.58 -6.65 0.40
CA SER A 239 -6.25 -7.48 1.41
C SER A 239 -7.33 -8.37 0.77
N ASP A 240 -7.16 -8.69 -0.50
CA ASP A 240 -8.01 -9.60 -1.29
C ASP A 240 -7.28 -10.93 -1.49
N TYR A 241 -7.64 -11.88 -0.65
CA TYR A 241 -7.03 -13.20 -0.52
C TYR A 241 -7.68 -14.27 -1.40
N LYS A 242 -8.56 -13.89 -2.35
CA LYS A 242 -9.25 -14.84 -3.25
C LYS A 242 -8.33 -15.88 -3.89
N ASP A 243 -7.19 -15.40 -4.40
CA ASP A 243 -6.21 -16.23 -5.12
C ASP A 243 -4.97 -16.57 -4.26
N ALA A 244 -4.98 -16.20 -2.97
CA ALA A 244 -3.90 -16.53 -2.07
C ALA A 244 -3.77 -18.05 -1.89
N PRO A 245 -2.56 -18.57 -1.65
CA PRO A 245 -2.38 -19.93 -1.20
C PRO A 245 -3.20 -20.22 0.07
N ASP A 246 -3.56 -21.49 0.30
CA ASP A 246 -4.22 -21.88 1.54
C ASP A 246 -3.32 -21.63 2.75
N TRP A 247 -3.64 -20.57 3.51
CA TRP A 247 -2.95 -20.17 4.73
C TRP A 247 -3.68 -20.63 5.99
N SER A 248 -4.65 -21.55 5.89
CA SER A 248 -5.43 -22.01 7.05
C SER A 248 -4.58 -22.57 8.19
N SER A 249 -3.40 -23.12 7.87
CA SER A 249 -2.40 -23.54 8.87
C SER A 249 -1.75 -22.34 9.58
N LEU A 250 -1.40 -21.28 8.86
CA LEU A 250 -0.82 -20.02 9.35
C LEU A 250 -1.82 -19.17 10.15
N ALA A 251 -3.08 -19.12 9.71
CA ALA A 251 -4.16 -18.44 10.39
C ALA A 251 -4.37 -18.99 11.82
N LYS A 252 -4.18 -20.30 12.02
CA LYS A 252 -4.22 -20.94 13.35
C LYS A 252 -3.12 -20.45 14.30
N TRP A 253 -2.03 -19.91 13.76
CA TRP A 253 -0.93 -19.33 14.54
C TRP A 253 -1.08 -17.81 14.76
N GLY A 254 -2.17 -17.20 14.26
CA GLY A 254 -2.43 -15.76 14.43
C GLY A 254 -1.76 -14.85 13.39
N PHE A 255 -1.29 -15.39 12.27
CA PHE A 255 -0.66 -14.62 11.19
C PHE A 255 -1.59 -14.29 10.01
N TYR A 256 -2.91 -14.43 10.20
CA TYR A 256 -3.87 -14.03 9.17
C TYR A 256 -3.71 -12.54 8.85
N GLY A 257 -3.71 -12.13 7.59
CA GLY A 257 -3.51 -10.71 7.23
C GLY A 257 -2.11 -10.15 7.44
N VAL A 258 -1.08 -10.95 7.75
CA VAL A 258 0.33 -10.50 7.72
C VAL A 258 0.89 -10.49 6.30
N ILE A 259 0.35 -11.34 5.43
CA ILE A 259 0.72 -11.44 4.02
C ILE A 259 -0.43 -10.87 3.20
N GLY A 260 -0.10 -10.02 2.25
CA GLY A 260 -1.06 -9.45 1.31
C GLY A 260 -1.30 -10.37 0.12
N SER A 261 -2.39 -10.16 -0.58
CA SER A 261 -2.72 -10.83 -1.84
C SER A 261 -3.56 -9.91 -2.71
N LEU A 262 -3.59 -10.20 -4.00
CA LEU A 262 -4.42 -9.50 -4.96
C LEU A 262 -5.02 -10.50 -5.94
N SER A 263 -6.33 -10.47 -6.16
CA SER A 263 -6.94 -11.37 -7.13
C SER A 263 -6.41 -11.16 -8.55
N PHE A 264 -6.04 -12.26 -9.20
CA PHE A 264 -5.46 -12.30 -10.54
C PHE A 264 -6.15 -13.30 -11.48
N LYS A 265 -7.09 -14.12 -10.97
CA LYS A 265 -7.89 -15.04 -11.78
C LYS A 265 -9.36 -14.62 -11.82
N ASP A 266 -9.87 -14.49 -13.04
CA ASP A 266 -11.29 -14.27 -13.27
C ASP A 266 -12.06 -15.57 -13.02
N GLU A 267 -13.23 -15.44 -12.41
CA GLU A 267 -14.20 -16.52 -12.25
C GLU A 267 -15.57 -16.07 -12.78
N PRO A 268 -16.48 -17.00 -13.12
CA PRO A 268 -17.83 -16.64 -13.55
C PRO A 268 -18.52 -15.70 -12.55
N GLY A 269 -18.79 -14.47 -12.97
CA GLY A 269 -19.43 -13.44 -12.14
C GLY A 269 -18.49 -12.63 -11.23
N VAL A 270 -17.21 -13.01 -11.10
CA VAL A 270 -16.23 -12.34 -10.25
C VAL A 270 -14.97 -11.99 -11.05
N LEU A 271 -14.87 -10.73 -11.48
CA LEU A 271 -13.71 -10.18 -12.17
C LEU A 271 -12.55 -9.99 -11.18
N SER A 272 -11.34 -10.37 -11.55
CA SER A 272 -10.13 -10.12 -10.76
C SER A 272 -9.67 -8.66 -10.80
N GLN A 273 -8.89 -8.23 -9.81
CA GLN A 273 -8.26 -6.92 -9.79
C GLN A 273 -7.36 -6.69 -11.02
N ILE A 274 -6.58 -7.70 -11.42
CA ILE A 274 -5.73 -7.61 -12.62
C ILE A 274 -6.57 -7.34 -13.87
N SER A 275 -7.68 -8.05 -14.06
CA SER A 275 -8.55 -7.85 -15.22
C SER A 275 -9.30 -6.52 -15.16
N TYR A 276 -9.73 -6.08 -13.99
CA TYR A 276 -10.30 -4.73 -13.80
C TYR A 276 -9.31 -3.66 -14.28
N PHE A 277 -8.05 -3.71 -13.80
CA PHE A 277 -7.06 -2.70 -14.17
C PHE A 277 -6.69 -2.73 -15.65
N LYS A 278 -6.65 -3.90 -16.28
CA LYS A 278 -6.47 -4.01 -17.74
C LYS A 278 -7.61 -3.34 -18.51
N ASN A 279 -8.84 -3.51 -18.06
CA ASN A 279 -10.01 -2.94 -18.73
C ASN A 279 -10.05 -1.42 -18.56
N VAL A 280 -9.79 -0.92 -17.35
CA VAL A 280 -9.88 0.51 -17.04
C VAL A 280 -8.69 1.30 -17.57
N ALA A 281 -7.49 0.73 -17.51
CA ALA A 281 -6.30 1.35 -18.09
C ALA A 281 -6.29 1.21 -19.63
N SER A 282 -6.93 0.19 -20.19
CA SER A 282 -7.03 -0.03 -21.63
C SER A 282 -5.65 0.07 -22.33
N SER A 283 -5.54 0.85 -23.41
CA SER A 283 -4.29 1.15 -24.13
C SER A 283 -3.52 2.37 -23.60
N SER A 284 -3.85 2.86 -22.39
CA SER A 284 -3.12 3.98 -21.76
C SER A 284 -1.63 3.67 -21.61
N SER A 285 -0.80 4.67 -21.89
CA SER A 285 0.66 4.58 -21.77
C SER A 285 1.20 5.83 -21.08
N PRO A 286 0.89 6.01 -19.77
CA PRO A 286 1.28 7.20 -19.05
C PRO A 286 2.81 7.27 -18.94
N ASP A 287 3.31 8.50 -18.79
CA ASP A 287 4.74 8.73 -18.64
C ASP A 287 5.25 8.24 -17.27
N PHE A 288 4.37 8.19 -16.26
CA PHE A 288 4.62 7.58 -14.96
C PHE A 288 3.42 6.73 -14.52
N ARG A 289 3.67 5.53 -14.01
CA ARG A 289 2.63 4.69 -13.37
C ARG A 289 3.03 4.30 -11.96
N PHE A 290 2.11 4.46 -11.02
CA PHE A 290 2.24 4.06 -9.63
C PHE A 290 1.27 2.92 -9.32
N LEU A 291 1.75 1.94 -8.57
CA LEU A 291 0.92 0.90 -7.97
C LEU A 291 0.94 1.18 -6.46
N ALA A 292 -0.15 1.76 -5.96
CA ALA A 292 -0.33 2.08 -4.55
C ALA A 292 -1.13 0.97 -3.86
N SER A 293 -0.63 0.48 -2.74
CA SER A 293 -1.17 -0.68 -2.04
C SER A 293 -0.93 -0.52 -0.53
N HIS A 294 -1.59 -1.34 0.29
CA HIS A 294 -1.24 -1.39 1.70
C HIS A 294 0.04 -2.21 1.90
N TYR A 295 0.03 -3.46 1.45
CA TYR A 295 1.19 -4.35 1.53
C TYR A 295 2.26 -3.99 0.48
N PRO A 296 3.55 -3.98 0.83
CA PRO A 296 4.60 -3.82 -0.16
C PRO A 296 4.61 -5.00 -1.13
N LYS A 297 5.08 -4.75 -2.36
CA LYS A 297 5.13 -5.74 -3.45
C LYS A 297 5.73 -7.06 -3.00
N ASP A 298 6.79 -7.00 -2.21
CA ASP A 298 7.52 -8.19 -1.79
C ASP A 298 6.82 -8.94 -0.65
N HIS A 299 5.78 -8.39 -0.01
CA HIS A 299 4.96 -9.07 0.99
C HIS A 299 3.68 -9.68 0.39
N LEU A 300 3.52 -9.66 -0.93
CA LEU A 300 2.38 -10.27 -1.60
C LEU A 300 2.64 -11.75 -1.92
N ASP A 301 1.68 -12.62 -1.58
CA ASP A 301 1.69 -14.08 -1.81
C ASP A 301 3.00 -14.78 -1.40
N ARG A 302 3.71 -14.27 -0.39
CA ARG A 302 4.87 -14.95 0.19
C ARG A 302 4.41 -16.19 0.96
N ILE A 303 5.04 -17.34 0.69
CA ILE A 303 5.08 -18.46 1.63
C ILE A 303 6.47 -18.39 2.26
N THR A 304 6.58 -17.84 3.46
CA THR A 304 7.83 -17.84 4.24
C THR A 304 7.83 -19.08 5.14
N PHE A 305 8.50 -20.16 4.71
CA PHE A 305 8.89 -21.24 5.62
C PHE A 305 10.20 -21.91 5.16
N ALA A 306 11.22 -21.84 6.01
CA ALA A 306 12.14 -22.96 6.16
C ALA A 306 11.34 -24.13 6.78
N MET A 307 11.56 -25.35 6.28
CA MET A 307 10.83 -26.52 6.80
C MET A 307 11.18 -26.78 8.27
N PRO A 308 10.22 -27.17 9.13
CA PRO A 308 10.51 -27.62 10.47
C PRO A 308 11.39 -28.88 10.40
N GLY A 309 12.69 -28.73 10.66
CA GLY A 309 13.67 -29.83 10.59
C GLY A 309 15.11 -29.40 10.36
N ASP A 310 15.35 -28.22 9.77
CA ASP A 310 16.70 -27.76 9.41
C ASP A 310 17.37 -26.84 10.45
N VAL A 311 16.71 -26.59 11.59
CA VAL A 311 17.24 -25.78 12.70
C VAL A 311 17.45 -26.69 13.92
N PRO A 312 18.68 -26.78 14.49
CA PRO A 312 18.95 -27.65 15.64
C PRO A 312 18.17 -27.16 16.87
N PHE A 313 17.28 -28.02 17.37
CA PHE A 313 16.30 -27.70 18.41
C PHE A 313 16.94 -27.56 19.80
N ASP A 314 16.70 -26.41 20.46
CA ASP A 314 16.77 -26.30 21.92
C ASP A 314 15.48 -25.65 22.49
N VAL A 315 14.87 -26.33 23.45
CA VAL A 315 13.41 -26.33 23.71
C VAL A 315 12.90 -25.05 24.38
N THR A 316 13.79 -24.13 24.76
CA THR A 316 13.43 -22.85 25.39
C THR A 316 13.49 -21.64 24.45
N ASN A 317 14.01 -21.79 23.22
CA ASN A 317 14.10 -20.75 22.19
C ASN A 317 13.22 -21.02 20.94
N VAL A 318 12.43 -22.09 20.95
CA VAL A 318 11.70 -22.64 19.78
C VAL A 318 10.75 -21.63 19.12
N ALA A 319 10.18 -20.70 19.88
CA ALA A 319 9.27 -19.71 19.32
C ALA A 319 10.04 -18.52 18.67
N TRP A 320 11.33 -18.36 18.97
CA TRP A 320 12.16 -17.23 18.55
C TRP A 320 12.98 -17.54 17.29
N GLU A 321 13.70 -18.66 17.26
CA GLU A 321 14.54 -19.03 16.10
C GLU A 321 13.75 -19.55 14.91
N VAL A 322 12.58 -20.17 15.14
CA VAL A 322 11.67 -20.59 14.06
C VAL A 322 11.07 -19.37 13.35
N VAL A 323 10.97 -18.23 14.02
CA VAL A 323 10.32 -17.03 13.48
C VAL A 323 11.30 -16.11 12.80
N GLU A 324 12.45 -15.80 13.40
CA GLU A 324 13.51 -15.11 12.64
C GLU A 324 13.93 -15.95 11.43
N GLY A 325 14.06 -17.28 11.57
CA GLY A 325 14.36 -18.17 10.45
C GLY A 325 13.26 -18.28 9.38
N ALA A 326 11.98 -18.25 9.75
CA ALA A 326 10.87 -18.33 8.79
C ALA A 326 10.69 -17.05 7.99
N PHE A 327 10.89 -15.86 8.60
CA PHE A 327 10.74 -14.57 7.91
C PHE A 327 12.02 -14.09 7.19
N CYS A 328 13.21 -14.63 7.50
CA CYS A 328 14.47 -14.20 6.90
C CYS A 328 14.84 -14.86 5.55
N PHE A 329 14.09 -15.85 5.06
CA PHE A 329 14.32 -16.42 3.72
C PHE A 329 13.21 -16.00 2.75
N PRO A 330 13.46 -15.02 1.87
CA PRO A 330 12.49 -14.61 0.87
C PRO A 330 12.34 -15.69 -0.20
N THR A 331 11.39 -16.60 -0.02
CA THR A 331 10.87 -17.45 -1.09
C THR A 331 9.82 -16.65 -1.85
N PHE A 332 10.25 -15.96 -2.89
CA PHE A 332 9.36 -15.23 -3.79
C PHE A 332 8.42 -16.21 -4.50
N SER A 333 7.12 -15.90 -4.49
CA SER A 333 6.22 -16.46 -5.49
C SER A 333 6.57 -15.82 -6.84
N GLU A 334 7.37 -16.52 -7.66
CA GLU A 334 7.70 -16.11 -9.04
C GLU A 334 6.43 -15.80 -9.86
N THR A 335 5.32 -16.47 -9.55
CA THR A 335 4.06 -16.39 -10.28
C THR A 335 3.29 -15.08 -10.04
N LEU A 336 3.31 -14.51 -8.84
CA LEU A 336 2.62 -13.24 -8.59
C LEU A 336 3.33 -12.05 -9.26
N ASN A 337 4.67 -12.03 -9.22
CA ASN A 337 5.46 -11.00 -9.91
C ASN A 337 5.13 -10.94 -11.42
N GLN A 338 4.98 -12.11 -12.06
CA GLN A 338 4.58 -12.21 -13.47
C GLN A 338 3.16 -11.68 -13.74
N ASN A 339 2.25 -11.81 -12.77
CA ASN A 339 0.89 -11.28 -12.92
C ASN A 339 0.85 -9.75 -12.78
N LEU A 340 1.70 -9.17 -11.93
CA LEU A 340 1.81 -7.73 -11.74
C LEU A 340 2.47 -7.02 -12.93
N GLU A 341 3.31 -7.70 -13.72
CA GLU A 341 3.90 -7.14 -14.94
C GLU A 341 2.86 -6.59 -15.92
N LYS A 342 1.69 -7.24 -15.96
CA LYS A 342 0.56 -6.83 -16.81
C LYS A 342 0.00 -5.45 -16.47
N LEU A 343 0.29 -4.93 -15.28
CA LEU A 343 -0.16 -3.61 -14.81
C LEU A 343 0.84 -2.50 -15.14
N LEU A 344 2.07 -2.84 -15.52
CA LEU A 344 3.14 -1.87 -15.72
C LEU A 344 2.96 -1.09 -17.04
N SER A 345 3.31 0.19 -17.04
CA SER A 345 3.42 1.00 -18.26
C SER A 345 4.64 0.57 -19.08
N HIS A 346 4.45 0.44 -20.39
CA HIS A 346 5.51 0.11 -21.35
C HIS A 346 6.61 1.19 -21.46
N LYS A 347 6.37 2.41 -20.97
CA LYS A 347 7.35 3.51 -20.95
C LYS A 347 8.41 3.41 -19.82
N LYS A 348 8.45 2.29 -19.08
CA LYS A 348 9.48 1.89 -18.09
C LYS A 348 9.65 2.79 -16.85
N LYS A 349 8.73 3.72 -16.57
CA LYS A 349 8.71 4.50 -15.30
C LYS A 349 7.54 4.04 -14.44
N ASN A 350 7.79 2.95 -13.73
CA ASN A 350 6.82 2.33 -12.84
C ASN A 350 7.34 2.40 -11.40
N TYR A 351 6.47 2.69 -10.45
CA TYR A 351 6.79 2.87 -9.04
C TYR A 351 5.78 2.11 -8.17
N TRP A 352 6.20 1.67 -7.00
CA TRP A 352 5.35 1.03 -6.00
C TRP A 352 5.29 1.90 -4.74
N LEU A 353 4.09 2.09 -4.20
CA LEU A 353 3.84 2.85 -2.97
C LEU A 353 3.12 1.93 -1.97
N SER A 354 3.62 1.83 -0.74
CA SER A 354 3.06 0.94 0.28
C SER A 354 3.27 1.42 1.72
N GLY A 355 2.39 0.96 2.61
CA GLY A 355 2.49 1.11 4.06
C GLY A 355 2.87 -0.23 4.71
N HIS A 356 2.07 -0.69 5.67
CA HIS A 356 2.07 -2.00 6.33
C HIS A 356 3.29 -2.32 7.20
N THR A 357 4.52 -2.07 6.73
CA THR A 357 5.74 -2.46 7.46
C THR A 357 6.11 -1.49 8.59
N HIS A 358 5.54 -0.27 8.59
CA HIS A 358 5.80 0.80 9.57
C HIS A 358 7.28 1.24 9.63
N VAL A 359 8.11 0.76 8.69
CA VAL A 359 9.51 1.15 8.55
C VAL A 359 9.63 2.11 7.37
N PRO A 360 10.28 3.27 7.53
CA PRO A 360 10.69 4.11 6.42
C PRO A 360 11.88 3.47 5.70
N THR A 361 11.74 2.23 5.22
CA THR A 361 12.62 1.73 4.17
C THR A 361 12.20 2.46 2.91
N THR A 362 12.86 3.59 2.62
CA THR A 362 12.91 4.10 1.24
C THR A 362 13.27 2.88 0.39
N PRO A 363 12.39 2.37 -0.49
CA PRO A 363 12.82 1.38 -1.43
C PRO A 363 14.00 2.03 -2.16
N GLN A 364 15.17 1.39 -2.17
CA GLN A 364 16.15 1.66 -3.21
C GLN A 364 15.33 1.76 -4.50
N PRO A 365 15.37 2.86 -5.27
CA PRO A 365 14.49 3.04 -6.42
C PRO A 365 14.71 1.86 -7.34
N SER A 366 13.88 0.85 -7.18
CA SER A 366 13.92 -0.34 -7.97
C SER A 366 13.25 0.14 -9.24
N LYS A 367 14.10 0.55 -10.20
CA LYS A 367 13.80 0.18 -11.57
C LYS A 367 13.30 -1.25 -11.47
N ILE A 368 12.05 -1.48 -11.81
CA ILE A 368 11.56 -2.85 -11.97
C ILE A 368 12.45 -3.43 -13.07
N VAL A 369 13.53 -4.10 -12.67
CA VAL A 369 14.38 -4.88 -13.57
C VAL A 369 13.61 -6.19 -13.73
N VAL A 370 12.75 -6.20 -14.73
CA VAL A 370 12.25 -7.46 -15.29
C VAL A 370 13.44 -8.10 -15.98
N GLY A 371 14.00 -9.15 -15.36
CA GLY A 371 14.97 -10.03 -16.00
C GLY A 371 14.29 -10.81 -17.12
N GLY A 372 14.97 -10.93 -18.26
CA GLY A 372 14.47 -11.60 -19.46
C GLY A 372 14.74 -13.09 -19.52
#